data_AF-A0A832JFA0-F1
#
_entry.id   AF-A0A832JFA0-F1
#
_cell.length_a   1.000
_cell.length_b   1.000
_cell.length_c   1.000
_cell.angle_alpha   90.00
_cell.angle_beta   90.00
_cell.angle_gamma   90.00
#
_symmetry.space_group_name_H-M   'P 1'
#
loop_
_entity.id
_entity.type
_entity.pdbx_description
1 polymer ?
#
loop_
_entity_poly.entity_id
_entity_poly.type
_entity_poly.pdbx_seq_one_letter_code
_entity_poly.pdbx_strand_id
1 'polypeptide(L)' 'MPANLTPEYLAAEQRFREAETIEEKIEALQEMLATIPKHKGTE' A
#
# COMPACT_ATOMS: atom_id res chain seq x y z
N MET A 1 9.01 13.39 7.69
CA MET A 1 8.09 14.06 6.74
C MET A 1 6.85 13.19 6.60
N PRO A 2 5.63 13.75 6.48
CA PRO A 2 4.46 12.94 6.13
C PRO A 2 4.74 12.26 4.78
N ALA A 3 4.55 10.95 4.71
CA ALA A 3 4.64 10.23 3.45
C ALA A 3 3.42 10.64 2.62
N ASN A 4 3.63 11.30 1.48
CA ASN A 4 2.56 11.58 0.53
C ASN A 4 2.18 10.26 -0.14
N LEU A 5 1.31 9.48 0.49
CA LEU A 5 0.82 8.20 -0.03
C LEU A 5 0.09 8.44 -1.36
N THR A 6 0.35 7.57 -2.33
CA THR A 6 -0.29 7.65 -3.64
C THR A 6 -1.74 7.18 -3.57
N PRO A 7 -2.64 7.66 -4.46
CA PRO A 7 -3.99 7.13 -4.57
C PRO A 7 -4.04 5.60 -4.72
N GLU A 8 -3.08 5.03 -5.44
CA GLU A 8 -2.97 3.58 -5.65
C GLU A 8 -2.63 2.85 -4.35
N TYR A 9 -1.74 3.40 -3.52
CA TYR A 9 -1.46 2.85 -2.20
C TYR A 9 -2.71 2.87 -1.31
N LEU A 10 -3.46 3.98 -1.31
CA LEU A 10 -4.68 4.11 -0.50
C LEU A 10 -5.76 3.12 -0.94
N ALA A 11 -5.91 2.90 -2.25
CA ALA A 11 -6.84 1.91 -2.79
C ALA A 11 -6.42 0.46 -2.45
N ALA A 12 -5.13 0.16 -2.47
CA ALA A 12 -4.60 -1.14 -2.04
C ALA A 12 -4.76 -1.33 -0.52
N GLU A 13 -4.55 -0.29 0.28
CA GLU A 13 -4.79 -0.31 1.73
C GLU A 13 -6.27 -0.55 2.06
N GLN A 14 -7.19 0.08 1.32
CA GLN A 14 -8.62 -0.17 1.51
C GLN A 14 -8.97 -1.63 1.22
N ARG A 15 -8.49 -2.20 0.11
CA ARG A 15 -8.66 -3.62 -0.21
C ARG A 15 -8.08 -4.54 0.86
N PHE A 16 -6.91 -4.21 1.40
CA PHE A 16 -6.30 -4.97 2.49
C PHE A 16 -7.16 -4.97 3.76
N ARG A 17 -7.82 -3.84 4.07
CA ARG A 17 -8.70 -3.71 5.23
C ARG A 17 -10.04 -4.43 5.06
N GLU A 18 -10.54 -4.49 3.82
CA GLU A 18 -11.82 -5.13 3.47
C GLU A 18 -11.69 -6.64 3.20
N ALA A 19 -10.47 -7.13 2.92
CA ALA A 19 -10.20 -8.54 2.62
C ALA A 19 -10.65 -9.51 3.74
N GLU A 20 -11.39 -10.55 3.34
CA GLU A 20 -11.91 -11.59 4.23
C GLU A 20 -10.99 -12.80 4.32
N THR A 21 -10.17 -13.02 3.29
CA THR A 21 -9.23 -14.14 3.18
C THR A 21 -7.78 -13.71 3.35
N ILE A 22 -6.91 -14.69 3.63
CA ILE A 22 -5.47 -14.44 3.76
C ILE A 22 -4.87 -14.13 2.38
N GLU A 23 -5.36 -14.81 1.34
CA GLU A 23 -4.95 -14.64 -0.04
C GLU A 23 -5.20 -13.21 -0.51
N GLU A 24 -6.41 -12.68 -0.31
CA GLU A 24 -6.75 -11.29 -0.64
C GLU A 24 -5.89 -10.28 0.12
N LYS A 25 -5.59 -10.55 1.40
CA LYS A 25 -4.67 -9.71 2.19
C LYS A 25 -3.26 -9.73 1.62
N ILE A 26 -2.76 -10.87 1.17
CA ILE A 26 -1.43 -10.98 0.57
C ILE A 26 -1.38 -10.19 -0.74
N GLU A 27 -2.39 -10.32 -1.60
CA GLU A 27 -2.46 -9.59 -2.87
C GLU A 27 -2.50 -8.08 -2.64
N ALA A 28 -3.39 -7.60 -1.77
CA ALA A 28 -3.49 -6.17 -1.45
C ALA A 28 -2.19 -5.63 -0.82
N LEU A 29 -1.52 -6.41 0.04
CA LEU A 29 -0.25 -6.03 0.64
C LEU A 29 0.87 -5.93 -0.40
N GLN A 30 0.93 -6.85 -1.36
CA GLN A 30 1.90 -6.79 -2.47
C GLN A 30 1.70 -5.51 -3.31
N GLU A 31 0.46 -5.13 -3.57
CA GLU A 31 0.14 -3.89 -4.27
C GLU A 31 0.52 -2.64 -3.47
N MET A 32 0.25 -2.63 -2.15
CA MET A 32 0.70 -1.56 -1.27
C MET A 32 2.22 -1.40 -1.35
N LEU A 33 2.99 -2.50 -1.30
CA LEU A 33 4.46 -2.45 -1.40
C LEU A 33 4.97 -2.02 -2.78
N ALA A 34 4.24 -2.33 -3.85
CA ALA A 34 4.59 -1.91 -5.20
C ALA A 34 4.34 -0.42 -5.43
N THR A 35 3.31 0.13 -4.79
CA THR A 35 2.82 1.50 -5.00
C THR A 35 3.28 2.49 -3.93
N ILE A 36 3.85 2.00 -2.82
CA ILE A 36 4.34 2.85 -1.73
C ILE A 36 5.39 3.83 -2.26
N PRO A 37 5.17 5.14 -2.11
CA PRO A 37 6.09 6.14 -2.64
C PRO A 37 7.42 6.08 -1.88
N LYS A 38 8.45 5.60 -2.58
CA LYS A 38 9.83 5.61 -2.09
C LYS A 38 10.33 7.05 -2.06
N HIS A 39 10.25 7.71 -0.92
CA HIS A 39 10.89 9.01 -0.75
C HIS A 39 12.41 8.79 -0.79
N LYS A 40 13.11 9.36 -1.78
CA LYS A 40 14.55 9.61 -1.68
C LYS A 40 14.75 10.74 -0.66
N GLY A 41 14.71 10.39 0.62
CA GLY A 41 14.67 11.35 1.72
C GLY A 41 15.74 11.15 2.79
N THR A 42 16.84 10.46 2.45
CA THR A 42 18.06 10.39 3.28
C THR A 42 19.29 10.34 2.39
N GLU A 43 19.56 11.46 1.73
CA GLU A 43 20.92 12.05 1.66
C GLU A 43 20.83 13.42 2.34
#